data_AF-F0UQL8-F1
#
_entry.id   AF-F0UQL8-F1
#
_cell.length_a   1.000
_cell.length_b   1.000
_cell.length_c   1.000
_cell.angle_alpha   90.00
_cell.angle_beta   90.00
_cell.angle_gamma   90.00
#
_symmetry.space_group_name_H-M   'P 1'
#
loop_
_entity.id
_entity.type
_entity.pdbx_description
1 polymer ?
#
loop_
_entity_poly.entity_id
_entity_poly.type
_entity_poly.pdbx_seq_one_letter_code
_entity_poly.pdbx_strand_id
1 'polypeptide(L)'
;MADIFVAKDELIELYVFPISSPYLLNICGSGGCVTVKKVSRQKNVGSIPLRHFPLFEPHRLSIGDLDETAEVSTENAVNSASHRQLPSIAPSFFSPITLLCSQVRAIMLSRSALGRNARRCLRNQCIAQPQPSSRRSMAAAAAKGFDFESAEASGVKIANREFTSPTTTLSLVAKAGSRYQPFPGYSNLLEKFAFKSTSKRSAMRITRESELLGGELAATYSRENVVLSAKFLSKDLPYYTELLADVITKTNYSQYELDELIMNLVKYSQNGLVANPAAHALDSAHSVAFHHGLGENLVPSASSPFGKYIEAEGIAAFAESAYSKPSIAVVASGANTADLSKWVGEFFRDVPTASSTTGPFSLKASVPTKYYGGEERISSKAGNAMVIAFPGSSISGSGASYKPELSVLSALLGGQSTIKWSSGSSLLAKATETLADVSVSTSNTAYSDAGLFYVTVSGKAHSVAAASKSVVETIQKVVAGKVSSEDIKKATALAKFRALEAGDSSSVGLEYVGSRLAHGVNIVQLSEIGQSVEKVTEQQVIAAAKSLLSGKASVSAVGDLHVLPFATDIGLTV
;
A
#
# COMPACT_ATOMS: atom_id res chain seq x y z
N MET A 1 -38.22 -0.09 -14.69
CA MET A 1 -38.35 0.82 -15.85
C MET A 1 -38.47 2.23 -15.30
N ALA A 2 -37.52 3.15 -15.41
CA ALA A 2 -36.26 3.26 -16.14
C ALA A 2 -35.20 3.76 -15.14
N ASP A 3 -34.05 3.11 -14.99
CA ASP A 3 -32.83 3.35 -15.79
C ASP A 3 -32.43 4.83 -15.87
N ILE A 4 -31.66 5.25 -14.86
CA ILE A 4 -30.65 6.29 -15.02
C ILE A 4 -29.31 5.61 -14.70
N PHE A 5 -28.66 5.15 -15.78
CA PHE A 5 -27.24 4.81 -15.78
C PHE A 5 -26.46 6.11 -15.53
N VAL A 6 -25.95 6.29 -14.32
CA VAL A 6 -24.83 7.21 -14.07
C VAL A 6 -23.57 6.36 -14.15
N ALA A 7 -22.91 6.43 -15.30
CA ALA A 7 -21.51 6.05 -15.40
C ALA A 7 -20.69 7.04 -14.56
N LYS A 8 -20.02 6.53 -13.52
CA LYS A 8 -18.92 7.20 -12.85
C LYS A 8 -17.81 6.19 -12.66
N ASP A 9 -16.82 6.32 -13.53
CA ASP A 9 -15.47 5.81 -13.32
C ASP A 9 -14.87 6.58 -12.13
N GLU A 10 -14.83 5.96 -10.96
CA GLU A 10 -13.98 6.38 -9.85
C GLU A 10 -12.80 5.41 -9.75
N LEU A 11 -11.62 5.93 -10.10
CA LEU A 11 -10.33 5.30 -9.97
C LEU A 11 -10.00 5.14 -8.48
N ILE A 12 -10.09 3.90 -8.02
CA ILE A 12 -9.44 3.46 -6.78
C ILE A 12 -7.95 3.31 -7.11
N GLU A 13 -7.10 4.23 -6.63
CA GLU A 13 -5.64 4.04 -6.61
C GLU A 13 -5.27 2.98 -5.56
N LEU A 14 -5.48 1.72 -5.93
CA LEU A 14 -4.72 0.59 -5.42
C LEU A 14 -3.52 0.43 -6.34
N TYR A 15 -2.31 0.37 -5.78
CA TYR A 15 -1.12 -0.05 -6.54
C TYR A 15 -1.35 -1.44 -7.14
N VAL A 16 -1.67 -1.51 -8.43
CA VAL A 16 -1.72 -2.73 -9.24
C VAL A 16 -0.99 -2.47 -10.56
N PHE A 17 0.09 -3.21 -10.79
CA PHE A 17 0.86 -3.20 -12.04
C PHE A 17 0.06 -3.82 -13.21
N PRO A 18 0.32 -3.40 -14.47
CA PRO A 18 -0.51 -3.75 -15.62
C PRO A 18 -0.19 -5.14 -16.18
N ILE A 19 -1.22 -5.97 -16.35
CA ILE A 19 -1.19 -7.16 -17.20
C ILE A 19 -2.41 -7.14 -18.12
N SER A 20 -2.18 -6.88 -19.41
CA SER A 20 -3.00 -7.29 -20.55
C SER A 20 -2.22 -8.41 -21.26
N SER A 21 -2.75 -9.52 -21.78
CA SER A 21 -4.00 -9.86 -22.49
C SER A 21 -4.09 -11.42 -22.62
N PRO A 22 -4.95 -12.06 -23.45
CA PRO A 22 -6.35 -12.44 -23.19
C PRO A 22 -6.59 -13.97 -23.28
N TYR A 23 -7.28 -14.64 -22.34
CA TYR A 23 -7.92 -15.93 -22.64
C TYR A 23 -9.17 -16.19 -21.79
N LEU A 24 -10.27 -16.42 -22.52
CA LEU A 24 -11.53 -17.13 -22.22
C LEU A 24 -11.73 -17.65 -20.77
N LEU A 25 -12.72 -17.09 -20.08
CA LEU A 25 -13.31 -17.70 -18.88
C LEU A 25 -14.70 -18.27 -19.22
N ASN A 26 -14.85 -19.59 -19.07
CA ASN A 26 -16.14 -20.27 -19.02
C ASN A 26 -16.75 -20.09 -17.63
N ILE A 27 -18.01 -19.66 -17.56
CA ILE A 27 -18.80 -19.63 -16.33
C ILE A 27 -19.76 -20.82 -16.39
N CYS A 28 -19.57 -21.78 -15.48
CA CYS A 28 -20.48 -22.92 -15.29
C CYS A 28 -21.43 -22.55 -14.14
N GLY A 29 -22.70 -22.32 -14.47
CA GLY A 29 -23.79 -22.12 -13.52
C GLY A 29 -24.86 -23.18 -13.76
N SER A 30 -25.40 -23.75 -12.69
CA SER A 30 -26.46 -24.75 -12.69
C SER A 30 -27.76 -24.18 -13.27
N GLY A 31 -28.01 -24.44 -14.55
CA GLY A 31 -29.32 -24.19 -15.19
C GLY A 31 -29.26 -23.64 -16.61
N GLY A 32 -28.95 -24.50 -17.59
CA GLY A 32 -29.37 -24.34 -18.99
C GLY A 32 -28.60 -23.35 -19.88
N CYS A 33 -28.13 -23.83 -21.04
CA CYS A 33 -27.48 -23.05 -22.09
C CYS A 33 -28.50 -22.33 -22.99
N VAL A 34 -28.35 -21.00 -23.18
CA VAL A 34 -28.99 -20.26 -24.28
C VAL A 34 -27.92 -19.49 -25.06
N THR A 35 -27.80 -19.82 -26.34
CA THR A 35 -26.83 -19.23 -27.28
C THR A 35 -27.46 -18.04 -27.98
N VAL A 36 -26.96 -16.80 -27.78
CA VAL A 36 -27.38 -15.63 -28.55
C VAL A 36 -26.26 -15.17 -29.48
N LYS A 37 -26.54 -15.27 -30.79
CA LYS A 37 -25.65 -14.90 -31.90
C LYS A 37 -25.79 -13.39 -32.17
N LYS A 38 -24.73 -12.60 -31.96
CA LYS A 38 -24.74 -11.15 -32.24
C LYS A 38 -24.53 -10.91 -33.75
N VAL A 39 -25.59 -10.56 -34.47
CA VAL A 39 -25.56 -10.07 -35.85
C VAL A 39 -25.52 -8.54 -35.82
N SER A 40 -24.52 -7.94 -36.46
CA SER A 40 -24.43 -6.49 -36.65
C SER A 40 -25.34 -6.06 -37.80
N ARG A 41 -26.09 -4.96 -37.63
CA ARG A 41 -26.58 -4.14 -38.74
C ARG A 41 -26.97 -2.74 -38.27
N GLN A 42 -26.32 -1.74 -38.88
CA GLN A 42 -26.72 -0.33 -38.87
C GLN A 42 -28.05 -0.13 -39.62
N LYS A 43 -28.90 0.79 -39.15
CA LYS A 43 -29.67 1.73 -40.00
C LYS A 43 -30.32 2.84 -39.16
N ASN A 44 -30.20 4.07 -39.67
CA ASN A 44 -30.86 5.30 -39.22
C ASN A 44 -32.38 5.29 -39.52
N VAL A 45 -33.13 6.15 -38.80
CA VAL A 45 -34.07 7.20 -39.31
C VAL A 45 -35.26 7.41 -38.34
N GLY A 46 -35.54 8.67 -37.99
CA GLY A 46 -36.92 9.21 -37.97
C GLY A 46 -37.60 9.47 -36.61
N SER A 47 -38.29 10.61 -36.52
CA SER A 47 -38.80 11.29 -35.31
C SER A 47 -40.34 11.55 -35.33
N ILE A 48 -40.93 11.84 -34.14
CA ILE A 48 -42.20 12.60 -33.82
C ILE A 48 -43.53 11.75 -33.71
N PRO A 49 -44.57 12.03 -32.85
CA PRO A 49 -44.64 12.47 -31.43
C PRO A 49 -45.78 11.81 -30.53
N LEU A 50 -45.80 12.26 -29.26
CA LEU A 50 -46.80 12.27 -28.15
C LEU A 50 -48.31 12.02 -28.40
N ARG A 51 -48.95 11.26 -27.48
CA ARG A 51 -50.35 11.43 -27.00
C ARG A 51 -50.55 10.91 -25.54
N HIS A 52 -51.67 11.36 -24.95
CA HIS A 52 -52.03 11.63 -23.55
C HIS A 52 -52.75 10.52 -22.73
N PHE A 53 -52.56 10.58 -21.38
CA PHE A 53 -53.46 10.28 -20.22
C PHE A 53 -54.00 8.83 -19.96
N PRO A 54 -54.48 8.45 -18.73
CA PRO A 54 -54.54 9.19 -17.45
C PRO A 54 -54.14 8.45 -16.14
N LEU A 55 -54.11 9.29 -15.09
CA LEU A 55 -53.98 9.09 -13.63
C LEU A 55 -55.06 8.17 -12.99
N PHE A 56 -54.70 7.51 -11.89
CA PHE A 56 -55.62 7.17 -10.77
C PHE A 56 -54.89 7.25 -9.43
N GLU A 57 -55.51 7.94 -8.48
CA GLU A 57 -55.08 8.19 -7.09
C GLU A 57 -55.58 7.08 -6.11
N PRO A 58 -55.12 7.09 -4.83
CA PRO A 58 -55.07 5.91 -3.97
C PRO A 58 -56.22 5.80 -2.96
N HIS A 59 -56.48 4.57 -2.50
CA HIS A 59 -57.25 4.34 -1.27
C HIS A 59 -56.39 3.71 -0.17
N ARG A 60 -56.46 4.37 0.98
CA ARG A 60 -55.91 4.08 2.29
C ARG A 60 -56.95 3.29 3.08
N LEU A 61 -56.57 2.16 3.71
CA LEU A 61 -57.29 1.60 4.86
C LEU A 61 -56.28 0.89 5.79
N SER A 62 -56.62 0.92 7.07
CA SER A 62 -55.74 0.93 8.23
C SER A 62 -55.98 -0.25 9.17
N ILE A 63 -54.95 -0.57 9.95
CA ILE A 63 -54.94 -1.08 11.34
C ILE A 63 -55.50 -2.49 11.60
N GLY A 64 -54.68 -3.26 12.32
CA GLY A 64 -55.06 -4.48 13.04
C GLY A 64 -53.85 -5.06 13.77
N ASP A 65 -53.59 -4.56 14.97
CA ASP A 65 -52.69 -5.16 15.97
C ASP A 65 -53.16 -6.57 16.35
N LEU A 66 -52.22 -7.52 16.51
CA LEU A 66 -52.36 -8.63 17.45
C LEU A 66 -50.99 -9.03 17.98
N ASP A 67 -50.91 -8.95 19.31
CA ASP A 67 -49.84 -9.38 20.20
C ASP A 67 -49.91 -10.90 20.49
N GLU A 68 -48.85 -11.38 21.14
CA GLU A 68 -48.74 -12.57 22.02
C GLU A 68 -48.29 -13.97 21.52
N THR A 69 -47.14 -14.36 22.11
CA THR A 69 -46.77 -15.67 22.73
C THR A 69 -46.42 -16.85 21.82
N ALA A 70 -45.15 -17.27 21.75
CA ALA A 70 -44.43 -18.18 22.65
C ALA A 70 -44.75 -19.67 22.42
N GLU A 71 -43.77 -20.47 21.97
CA GLU A 71 -43.28 -21.66 22.70
C GLU A 71 -42.12 -22.38 21.99
N VAL A 72 -41.33 -23.01 22.86
CA VAL A 72 -40.13 -23.82 22.67
C VAL A 72 -40.54 -25.28 22.46
N SER A 73 -39.86 -26.00 21.56
CA SER A 73 -39.62 -27.44 21.78
C SER A 73 -38.50 -27.99 20.89
N THR A 74 -37.51 -28.54 21.58
CA THR A 74 -36.42 -29.43 21.17
C THR A 74 -36.92 -30.78 20.66
N GLU A 75 -36.17 -31.45 19.78
CA GLU A 75 -36.08 -32.92 19.80
C GLU A 75 -34.80 -33.47 19.16
N ASN A 76 -34.22 -34.46 19.86
CA ASN A 76 -33.02 -35.25 19.56
C ASN A 76 -33.43 -36.63 19.02
N ALA A 77 -32.60 -37.23 18.15
CA ALA A 77 -32.30 -38.68 18.04
C ALA A 77 -31.22 -38.84 16.94
N VAL A 78 -30.00 -39.40 17.10
CA VAL A 78 -29.44 -40.61 17.72
C VAL A 78 -29.89 -41.94 17.09
N ASN A 79 -28.96 -42.54 16.30
CA ASN A 79 -28.61 -43.98 16.13
C ASN A 79 -28.25 -44.27 14.66
N SER A 80 -27.32 -45.15 14.26
CA SER A 80 -26.21 -45.90 14.86
C SER A 80 -25.70 -46.87 13.77
N ALA A 81 -24.38 -47.11 13.65
CA ALA A 81 -23.69 -48.38 13.25
C ALA A 81 -24.02 -49.02 11.87
N SER A 82 -23.17 -49.74 11.13
CA SER A 82 -21.76 -50.17 11.25
C SER A 82 -21.34 -50.94 9.96
N HIS A 83 -20.02 -51.07 9.75
CA HIS A 83 -19.26 -52.18 9.13
C HIS A 83 -19.47 -52.59 7.64
N ARG A 84 -18.38 -52.52 6.84
CA ARG A 84 -17.46 -53.66 6.53
C ARG A 84 -16.29 -53.28 5.61
N GLN A 85 -15.17 -53.97 5.83
CA GLN A 85 -13.85 -53.88 5.18
C GLN A 85 -13.76 -54.61 3.82
N LEU A 86 -12.94 -54.07 2.88
CA LEU A 86 -11.85 -54.61 2.02
C LEU A 86 -11.74 -56.15 1.70
N PRO A 87 -10.90 -56.66 0.74
CA PRO A 87 -9.95 -56.04 -0.23
C PRO A 87 -9.83 -56.70 -1.65
N SER A 88 -8.91 -56.15 -2.49
CA SER A 88 -7.93 -56.80 -3.41
C SER A 88 -8.39 -57.57 -4.68
N ILE A 89 -7.75 -57.27 -5.83
CA ILE A 89 -6.93 -58.18 -6.68
C ILE A 89 -6.65 -57.53 -8.07
N ALA A 90 -5.37 -57.44 -8.45
CA ALA A 90 -4.88 -57.40 -9.84
C ALA A 90 -4.30 -58.80 -10.15
N PRO A 91 -4.12 -59.25 -11.43
CA PRO A 91 -2.91 -58.88 -12.19
C PRO A 91 -2.98 -58.92 -13.75
N SER A 92 -1.91 -58.39 -14.35
CA SER A 92 -1.29 -58.49 -15.69
C SER A 92 -1.66 -59.59 -16.72
N PHE A 93 -1.54 -59.31 -18.04
CA PHE A 93 -0.50 -59.85 -18.96
C PHE A 93 -0.67 -59.54 -20.49
N PHE A 94 0.49 -59.38 -21.17
CA PHE A 94 0.90 -59.65 -22.58
C PHE A 94 0.50 -58.81 -23.84
N SER A 95 1.57 -58.28 -24.48
CA SER A 95 1.83 -57.74 -25.85
C SER A 95 1.73 -58.78 -27.00
N PRO A 96 2.24 -58.58 -28.25
CA PRO A 96 2.23 -57.46 -29.24
C PRO A 96 1.90 -57.93 -30.70
N ILE A 97 1.68 -57.04 -31.69
CA ILE A 97 1.88 -57.35 -33.14
C ILE A 97 2.45 -56.13 -33.91
N THR A 98 3.43 -56.44 -34.76
CA THR A 98 4.32 -55.60 -35.57
C THR A 98 3.93 -55.63 -37.07
N LEU A 99 4.58 -54.78 -37.89
CA LEU A 99 4.77 -54.80 -39.37
C LEU A 99 3.72 -54.04 -40.20
N LEU A 100 4.01 -53.35 -41.33
CA LEU A 100 5.18 -53.28 -42.22
C LEU A 100 5.09 -52.02 -43.14
N CYS A 101 6.23 -51.38 -43.35
CA CYS A 101 6.79 -50.69 -44.53
C CYS A 101 5.98 -50.60 -45.86
N SER A 102 6.01 -49.43 -46.53
CA SER A 102 6.59 -49.30 -47.89
C SER A 102 6.82 -47.83 -48.28
N GLN A 103 7.66 -47.63 -49.29
CA GLN A 103 8.53 -46.49 -49.56
C GLN A 103 8.41 -46.13 -51.06
N VAL A 104 9.03 -45.01 -51.49
CA VAL A 104 9.42 -44.63 -52.89
C VAL A 104 8.30 -43.88 -53.68
N ARG A 105 8.48 -42.77 -54.41
CA ARG A 105 9.58 -42.26 -55.26
C ARG A 105 9.47 -40.73 -55.51
N ALA A 106 10.62 -40.14 -55.83
CA ALA A 106 10.86 -38.75 -56.24
C ALA A 106 10.41 -38.41 -57.68
N ILE A 107 10.15 -37.11 -57.93
CA ILE A 107 10.26 -36.48 -59.26
C ILE A 107 10.89 -35.07 -59.10
N MET A 108 12.03 -34.88 -59.78
CA MET A 108 12.66 -33.59 -60.10
C MET A 108 11.95 -32.91 -61.27
N LEU A 109 11.98 -31.57 -61.32
CA LEU A 109 12.02 -30.78 -62.56
C LEU A 109 12.78 -29.46 -62.30
N SER A 110 13.53 -28.99 -63.31
CA SER A 110 14.61 -28.01 -63.20
C SER A 110 14.44 -26.79 -64.13
N ARG A 111 15.20 -25.72 -63.82
CA ARG A 111 15.69 -24.58 -64.67
C ARG A 111 14.64 -23.54 -65.09
N SER A 112 14.89 -22.24 -64.99
CA SER A 112 16.00 -21.44 -65.59
C SER A 112 15.93 -20.00 -65.00
N ALA A 113 17.02 -19.37 -64.54
CA ALA A 113 18.13 -18.68 -65.21
C ALA A 113 17.87 -17.19 -65.57
N LEU A 114 18.91 -16.36 -65.35
CA LEU A 114 19.13 -14.91 -65.60
C LEU A 114 19.05 -14.07 -64.31
N GLY A 115 20.05 -13.30 -63.90
CA GLY A 115 21.34 -12.98 -64.49
C GLY A 115 21.82 -11.61 -64.01
N ARG A 116 22.97 -11.60 -63.30
CA ARG A 116 24.07 -10.61 -63.36
C ARG A 116 23.79 -9.12 -63.04
N ASN A 117 24.46 -8.61 -61.99
CA ASN A 117 25.69 -7.77 -62.07
C ASN A 117 25.99 -7.19 -60.66
N ALA A 118 27.03 -7.67 -59.98
CA ALA A 118 28.38 -7.06 -59.88
C ALA A 118 28.47 -6.02 -58.73
N ARG A 119 28.99 -6.40 -57.55
CA ARG A 119 30.42 -6.43 -57.11
C ARG A 119 31.13 -5.07 -57.10
N ARG A 120 31.52 -4.62 -55.90
CA ARG A 120 32.90 -4.27 -55.44
C ARG A 120 32.78 -3.73 -54.00
N CYS A 121 33.26 -4.41 -52.96
CA CYS A 121 34.65 -4.72 -52.56
C CYS A 121 35.33 -3.57 -51.78
N LEU A 122 35.96 -4.00 -50.66
CA LEU A 122 37.03 -3.39 -49.85
C LEU A 122 36.56 -2.43 -48.74
N ARG A 123 37.15 -2.38 -47.54
CA ARG A 123 38.15 -3.17 -46.78
C ARG A 123 38.36 -2.36 -45.49
N ASN A 124 38.36 -3.00 -44.32
CA ASN A 124 39.36 -2.82 -43.25
C ASN A 124 38.88 -3.43 -41.93
N GLN A 125 39.57 -4.50 -41.53
CA GLN A 125 39.74 -4.88 -40.14
C GLN A 125 40.73 -3.92 -39.48
N CYS A 126 40.53 -3.58 -38.20
CA CYS A 126 41.58 -3.52 -37.16
C CYS A 126 40.99 -3.08 -35.80
N ILE A 127 40.94 -4.04 -34.86
CA ILE A 127 41.53 -4.04 -33.50
C ILE A 127 41.09 -2.99 -32.44
N ALA A 128 40.82 -3.56 -31.25
CA ALA A 128 40.90 -3.03 -29.88
C ALA A 128 39.69 -2.27 -29.28
N GLN A 129 39.08 -2.94 -28.30
CA GLN A 129 38.30 -2.37 -27.22
C GLN A 129 39.13 -1.34 -26.41
N PRO A 130 38.45 -0.34 -25.84
CA PRO A 130 38.57 -0.10 -24.41
C PRO A 130 37.20 -0.26 -23.75
N GLN A 131 37.16 -1.03 -22.65
CA GLN A 131 36.00 -1.09 -21.77
C GLN A 131 35.68 0.32 -21.25
N PRO A 132 34.44 0.83 -21.37
CA PRO A 132 34.05 1.96 -20.58
C PRO A 132 33.83 1.46 -19.15
N SER A 133 34.81 1.70 -18.28
CA SER A 133 34.55 1.83 -16.85
C SER A 133 33.66 3.05 -16.67
N SER A 134 32.35 2.86 -16.86
CA SER A 134 31.32 3.84 -16.53
C SER A 134 31.28 3.97 -15.01
N ARG A 135 32.23 4.73 -14.46
CA ARG A 135 32.00 5.42 -13.20
C ARG A 135 30.83 6.36 -13.47
N ARG A 136 29.63 5.96 -13.02
CA ARG A 136 28.53 6.90 -12.77
C ARG A 136 28.97 7.82 -11.64
N SER A 137 29.87 8.75 -11.93
CA SER A 137 30.10 9.93 -11.10
C SER A 137 29.11 10.98 -11.59
N MET A 138 28.20 11.39 -10.70
CA MET A 138 27.35 12.55 -10.89
C MET A 138 28.24 13.75 -11.25
N ALA A 139 28.06 14.30 -12.43
CA ALA A 139 28.63 15.59 -12.78
C ALA A 139 27.97 16.64 -11.87
N ALA A 140 28.79 17.27 -11.03
CA ALA A 140 28.41 18.33 -10.12
C ALA A 140 28.17 19.63 -10.92
N ALA A 141 26.96 19.77 -11.47
CA ALA A 141 26.30 21.07 -11.54
C ALA A 141 25.21 21.03 -10.47
N ALA A 142 25.31 21.90 -9.47
CA ALA A 142 24.41 21.94 -8.32
C ALA A 142 22.96 22.13 -8.78
N ALA A 143 22.21 21.03 -8.90
CA ALA A 143 20.78 21.07 -9.06
C ALA A 143 20.17 21.41 -7.70
N LYS A 144 20.03 22.71 -7.40
CA LYS A 144 19.27 23.22 -6.24
C LYS A 144 17.81 22.70 -6.17
N GLY A 145 17.31 22.05 -7.23
CA GLY A 145 15.90 21.64 -7.33
C GLY A 145 15.50 20.36 -6.58
N PHE A 146 16.41 19.69 -5.87
CA PHE A 146 16.08 18.47 -5.08
C PHE A 146 16.16 18.66 -3.57
N ASP A 147 16.76 19.76 -3.11
CA ASP A 147 16.92 20.03 -1.70
C ASP A 147 15.69 20.73 -1.14
N PHE A 148 15.35 20.41 0.10
CA PHE A 148 14.29 21.09 0.83
C PHE A 148 14.88 22.22 1.68
N GLU A 149 14.32 23.41 1.53
CA GLU A 149 14.62 24.57 2.36
C GLU A 149 13.60 24.67 3.50
N SER A 150 14.07 24.74 4.76
CA SER A 150 13.21 24.93 5.92
C SER A 150 13.02 26.41 6.23
N ALA A 151 11.79 26.80 6.53
CA ALA A 151 11.43 28.13 7.01
C ALA A 151 10.39 28.02 8.13
N GLU A 152 10.07 29.13 8.77
CA GLU A 152 8.99 29.22 9.75
C GLU A 152 8.17 30.48 9.48
N ALA A 153 6.84 30.37 9.49
CA ALA A 153 5.95 31.53 9.38
C ALA A 153 4.82 31.42 10.41
N SER A 154 4.61 32.49 11.18
CA SER A 154 3.54 32.56 12.19
C SER A 154 3.53 31.40 13.22
N GLY A 155 4.69 30.81 13.50
CA GLY A 155 4.86 29.65 14.40
C GLY A 155 4.61 28.29 13.75
N VAL A 156 4.36 28.24 12.44
CA VAL A 156 4.18 27.00 11.66
C VAL A 156 5.48 26.69 10.91
N LYS A 157 5.94 25.45 11.03
CA LYS A 157 7.13 24.95 10.33
C LYS A 157 6.81 24.73 8.86
N ILE A 158 7.66 25.26 7.99
CA ILE A 158 7.51 25.19 6.55
C ILE A 158 8.74 24.48 5.95
N ALA A 159 8.52 23.62 4.97
CA ALA A 159 9.56 23.18 4.06
C ALA A 159 9.13 23.39 2.62
N ASN A 160 10.04 23.82 1.76
CA ASN A 160 9.77 23.95 0.35
C ASN A 160 10.91 23.35 -0.49
N ARG A 161 10.53 22.58 -1.50
CA ARG A 161 11.42 22.18 -2.58
C ARG A 161 11.14 23.08 -3.77
N GLU A 162 11.92 24.15 -3.90
CA GLU A 162 11.72 25.14 -4.96
C GLU A 162 12.39 24.68 -6.27
N PHE A 163 11.56 24.42 -7.28
CA PHE A 163 11.99 24.24 -8.66
C PHE A 163 10.94 24.80 -9.61
N THR A 164 11.37 25.20 -10.79
CA THR A 164 10.46 25.75 -11.81
C THR A 164 9.52 24.67 -12.31
N SER A 165 8.27 24.71 -11.84
CA SER A 165 7.19 23.80 -12.23
C SER A 165 5.89 24.60 -12.49
N PRO A 166 5.12 24.24 -13.54
CA PRO A 166 3.79 24.82 -13.75
C PRO A 166 2.75 24.33 -12.74
N THR A 167 3.05 23.28 -12.00
CA THR A 167 2.23 22.72 -10.93
C THR A 167 2.96 22.76 -9.60
N THR A 168 2.19 22.90 -8.52
CA THR A 168 2.65 22.87 -7.15
C THR A 168 1.91 21.76 -6.41
N THR A 169 2.64 21.03 -5.57
CA THR A 169 2.04 20.14 -4.58
C THR A 169 2.25 20.74 -3.21
N LEU A 170 1.16 20.94 -2.46
CA LEU A 170 1.16 21.43 -1.09
C LEU A 170 0.64 20.32 -0.19
N SER A 171 1.36 20.02 0.89
CA SER A 171 0.97 19.00 1.86
C SER A 171 1.09 19.55 3.28
N LEU A 172 0.03 19.42 4.05
CA LEU A 172 0.04 19.63 5.49
C LEU A 172 0.18 18.28 6.17
N VAL A 173 1.26 18.12 6.94
CA VAL A 173 1.54 16.90 7.69
C VAL A 173 1.31 17.17 9.16
N ALA A 174 0.31 16.51 9.75
CA ALA A 174 0.00 16.57 11.16
C ALA A 174 0.47 15.30 11.87
N LYS A 175 1.08 15.45 13.04
CA LYS A 175 1.51 14.36 13.92
C LYS A 175 0.31 13.73 14.64
N ALA A 176 -0.58 13.08 13.89
CA ALA A 176 -1.90 12.63 14.37
C ALA A 176 -2.28 11.22 13.88
N GLY A 177 -1.30 10.40 13.50
CA GLY A 177 -1.54 9.01 13.07
C GLY A 177 -2.01 8.09 14.20
N SER A 178 -2.24 6.81 13.89
CA SER A 178 -2.83 5.83 14.82
C SER A 178 -2.05 5.67 16.13
N ARG A 179 -0.75 6.01 16.16
CA ARG A 179 0.08 6.04 17.35
C ARG A 179 -0.41 7.03 18.42
N TYR A 180 -0.98 8.15 17.99
CA TYR A 180 -1.33 9.27 18.85
C TYR A 180 -2.82 9.35 19.17
N GLN A 181 -3.60 8.39 18.65
CA GLN A 181 -5.05 8.41 18.77
C GLN A 181 -5.53 8.07 20.20
N PRO A 182 -6.55 8.77 20.73
CA PRO A 182 -7.13 8.48 22.04
C PRO A 182 -7.79 7.10 22.06
N PHE A 183 -8.59 6.81 21.05
CA PHE A 183 -9.28 5.54 20.83
C PHE A 183 -9.05 5.03 19.41
N PRO A 184 -9.15 3.71 19.16
CA PRO A 184 -8.94 3.14 17.84
C PRO A 184 -9.84 3.74 16.76
N GLY A 185 -9.24 4.23 15.68
CA GLY A 185 -9.95 4.70 14.48
C GLY A 185 -10.06 6.22 14.35
N TYR A 186 -9.66 7.01 15.34
CA TYR A 186 -9.77 8.48 15.29
C TYR A 186 -8.96 9.13 14.17
N SER A 187 -7.75 8.61 13.88
CA SER A 187 -6.95 9.12 12.75
C SER A 187 -7.58 8.82 11.39
N ASN A 188 -8.21 7.65 11.25
CA ASN A 188 -8.96 7.27 10.05
C ASN A 188 -10.20 8.16 9.89
N LEU A 189 -10.96 8.39 10.97
CA LEU A 189 -12.12 9.29 10.96
C LEU A 189 -11.73 10.71 10.53
N LEU A 190 -10.63 11.23 11.08
CA LEU A 190 -10.12 12.56 10.74
C LEU A 190 -9.71 12.65 9.25
N GLU A 191 -9.13 11.60 8.67
CA GLU A 191 -8.89 11.52 7.22
C GLU A 191 -10.20 11.51 6.41
N LYS A 192 -11.22 10.73 6.82
CA LYS A 192 -12.51 10.69 6.12
C LYS A 192 -13.30 12.00 6.20
N PHE A 193 -13.11 12.78 7.26
CA PHE A 193 -13.69 14.12 7.42
C PHE A 193 -12.95 15.20 6.64
N ALA A 194 -11.73 14.94 6.16
CA ALA A 194 -10.99 15.92 5.38
C ALA A 194 -11.77 16.38 4.15
N PHE A 195 -11.71 17.68 3.86
CA PHE A 195 -12.40 18.34 2.74
C PHE A 195 -13.94 18.21 2.75
N LYS A 196 -14.54 17.86 3.90
CA LYS A 196 -15.99 17.98 4.12
C LYS A 196 -16.38 19.42 4.48
N SER A 197 -17.57 19.61 5.02
CA SER A 197 -18.12 20.91 5.35
C SER A 197 -17.26 21.62 6.40
N THR A 198 -16.85 22.84 6.10
CA THR A 198 -16.21 23.77 7.05
C THR A 198 -17.18 24.89 7.40
N SER A 199 -16.88 25.70 8.41
CA SER A 199 -17.69 26.87 8.77
C SER A 199 -17.77 27.92 7.65
N LYS A 200 -16.78 27.97 6.75
CA LYS A 200 -16.73 28.91 5.61
C LYS A 200 -17.23 28.33 4.29
N ARG A 201 -16.99 27.04 4.03
CA ARG A 201 -17.29 26.38 2.76
C ARG A 201 -18.01 25.06 3.00
N SER A 202 -19.11 24.82 2.29
CA SER A 202 -19.73 23.50 2.24
C SER A 202 -18.86 22.51 1.46
N ALA A 203 -19.02 21.21 1.70
CA ALA A 203 -18.31 20.18 0.93
C ALA A 203 -18.52 20.34 -0.59
N MET A 204 -19.75 20.61 -1.02
CA MET A 204 -20.07 20.86 -2.44
C MET A 204 -19.33 22.08 -3.00
N ARG A 205 -19.18 23.15 -2.21
CA ARG A 205 -18.45 24.35 -2.62
C ARG A 205 -16.97 24.03 -2.82
N ILE A 206 -16.35 23.32 -1.88
CA ILE A 206 -14.95 22.89 -1.98
C ILE A 206 -14.74 22.06 -3.26
N THR A 207 -15.60 21.07 -3.51
CA THR A 207 -15.52 20.24 -4.72
C THR A 207 -15.62 21.09 -6.00
N ARG A 208 -16.60 22.00 -6.09
CA ARG A 208 -16.79 22.83 -7.29
C ARG A 208 -15.67 23.84 -7.52
N GLU A 209 -15.17 24.48 -6.46
CA GLU A 209 -14.04 25.40 -6.57
C GLU A 209 -12.76 24.66 -7.01
N SER A 210 -12.50 23.47 -6.46
CA SER A 210 -11.36 22.63 -6.86
C SER A 210 -11.48 22.07 -8.28
N GLU A 211 -12.68 21.63 -8.72
CA GLU A 211 -12.95 21.21 -10.10
C GLU A 211 -12.72 22.37 -11.09
N LEU A 212 -13.16 23.58 -10.74
CA LEU A 212 -13.03 24.76 -11.60
C LEU A 212 -11.56 25.19 -11.79
N LEU A 213 -10.76 25.08 -10.73
CA LEU A 213 -9.32 25.39 -10.75
C LEU A 213 -8.47 24.22 -11.26
N GLY A 214 -9.04 23.01 -11.37
CA GLY A 214 -8.34 21.82 -11.84
C GLY A 214 -7.34 21.24 -10.83
N GLY A 215 -7.60 21.37 -9.53
CA GLY A 215 -6.74 20.78 -8.50
C GLY A 215 -7.27 19.45 -7.96
N GLU A 216 -6.33 18.64 -7.48
CA GLU A 216 -6.56 17.34 -6.87
C GLU A 216 -6.35 17.48 -5.36
N LEU A 217 -7.36 17.09 -4.57
CA LEU A 217 -7.30 17.06 -3.12
C LEU A 217 -7.24 15.60 -2.66
N ALA A 218 -6.33 15.30 -1.75
CA ALA A 218 -6.20 13.96 -1.18
C ALA A 218 -5.85 14.04 0.30
N ALA A 219 -6.43 13.14 1.09
CA ALA A 219 -6.08 12.95 2.49
C ALA A 219 -5.61 11.51 2.69
N THR A 220 -4.51 11.34 3.41
CA THR A 220 -3.99 10.02 3.77
C THR A 220 -3.62 10.02 5.24
N TYR A 221 -3.57 8.83 5.84
CA TYR A 221 -3.08 8.69 7.20
C TYR A 221 -2.16 7.48 7.30
N SER A 222 -1.17 7.60 8.16
CA SER A 222 -0.20 6.58 8.50
C SER A 222 -0.24 6.35 10.01
N ARG A 223 0.68 5.53 10.52
CA ARG A 223 0.77 5.27 11.96
C ARG A 223 1.22 6.49 12.76
N GLU A 224 1.95 7.42 12.15
CA GLU A 224 2.43 8.62 12.84
C GLU A 224 1.78 9.90 12.32
N ASN A 225 1.37 9.95 11.06
CA ASN A 225 0.94 11.19 10.42
C ASN A 225 -0.48 11.10 9.86
N VAL A 226 -1.15 12.25 9.80
CA VAL A 226 -2.22 12.50 8.85
C VAL A 226 -1.72 13.55 7.87
N VAL A 227 -1.88 13.30 6.58
CA VAL A 227 -1.41 14.17 5.50
C VAL A 227 -2.60 14.67 4.72
N LEU A 228 -2.78 15.98 4.67
CA LEU A 228 -3.72 16.66 3.79
C LEU A 228 -2.93 17.26 2.62
N SER A 229 -3.20 16.81 1.41
CA SER A 229 -2.45 17.19 0.22
C SER A 229 -3.34 17.81 -0.85
N ALA A 230 -2.79 18.78 -1.57
CA ALA A 230 -3.40 19.43 -2.71
C ALA A 230 -2.36 19.56 -3.83
N LYS A 231 -2.69 19.08 -5.03
CA LYS A 231 -1.91 19.28 -6.26
C LYS A 231 -2.68 20.23 -7.17
N PHE A 232 -2.05 21.30 -7.65
CA PHE A 232 -2.73 22.36 -8.39
C PHE A 232 -1.76 23.15 -9.27
N LEU A 233 -2.27 24.10 -10.06
CA LEU A 233 -1.47 25.01 -10.87
C LEU A 233 -0.80 26.07 -9.99
N SER A 234 0.49 26.37 -10.20
CA SER A 234 1.28 27.20 -9.26
C SER A 234 0.70 28.60 -8.96
N LYS A 235 -0.18 29.13 -9.83
CA LYS A 235 -0.87 30.42 -9.65
C LYS A 235 -1.93 30.39 -8.56
N ASP A 236 -2.51 29.22 -8.28
CA ASP A 236 -3.63 29.05 -7.34
C ASP A 236 -3.15 28.74 -5.91
N LEU A 237 -1.84 28.89 -5.65
CA LEU A 237 -1.24 28.75 -4.32
C LEU A 237 -2.00 29.47 -3.20
N PRO A 238 -2.48 30.72 -3.37
CA PRO A 238 -3.23 31.40 -2.31
C PRO A 238 -4.50 30.64 -1.92
N TYR A 239 -5.26 30.17 -2.92
CA TYR A 239 -6.53 29.47 -2.70
C TYR A 239 -6.33 28.14 -1.95
N TYR A 240 -5.37 27.31 -2.38
CA TYR A 240 -5.14 26.02 -1.74
C TYR A 240 -4.49 26.14 -0.36
N THR A 241 -3.69 27.17 -0.13
CA THR A 241 -3.14 27.46 1.20
C THR A 241 -4.23 27.89 2.17
N GLU A 242 -5.17 28.73 1.73
CA GLU A 242 -6.35 29.09 2.51
C GLU A 242 -7.25 27.87 2.78
N LEU A 243 -7.49 27.05 1.75
CA LEU A 243 -8.34 25.86 1.88
C LEU A 243 -7.79 24.88 2.92
N LEU A 244 -6.49 24.59 2.91
CA LEU A 244 -5.88 23.72 3.91
C LEU A 244 -5.99 24.32 5.32
N ALA A 245 -5.77 25.63 5.48
CA ALA A 245 -5.95 26.32 6.76
C ALA A 245 -7.40 26.24 7.27
N ASP A 246 -8.38 26.33 6.37
CA ASP A 246 -9.79 26.21 6.74
C ASP A 246 -10.19 24.77 7.07
N VAL A 247 -9.64 23.76 6.40
CA VAL A 247 -9.89 22.35 6.73
C VAL A 247 -9.35 22.01 8.11
N ILE A 248 -8.17 22.48 8.50
CA ILE A 248 -7.61 22.15 9.82
C ILE A 248 -8.26 22.94 10.98
N THR A 249 -8.71 24.18 10.74
CA THR A 249 -9.22 25.05 11.82
C THR A 249 -10.74 25.06 11.93
N LYS A 250 -11.45 24.84 10.83
CA LYS A 250 -12.86 25.19 10.67
C LYS A 250 -13.71 24.03 10.16
N THR A 251 -13.22 22.79 10.16
CA THR A 251 -14.04 21.62 9.80
C THR A 251 -15.17 21.42 10.81
N ASN A 252 -16.38 21.20 10.30
CA ASN A 252 -17.55 20.90 11.11
C ASN A 252 -17.66 19.37 11.26
N TYR A 253 -17.40 18.87 12.47
CA TYR A 253 -17.58 17.46 12.79
C TYR A 253 -19.03 17.21 13.21
N SER A 254 -19.91 17.06 12.21
CA SER A 254 -21.34 16.89 12.45
C SER A 254 -21.72 15.42 12.67
N GLN A 255 -22.64 15.18 13.61
CA GLN A 255 -23.08 13.82 13.95
C GLN A 255 -23.80 13.14 12.77
N TYR A 256 -24.59 13.89 11.98
CA TYR A 256 -25.29 13.33 10.83
C TYR A 256 -24.32 12.89 9.71
N GLU A 257 -23.26 13.66 9.42
CA GLU A 257 -22.23 13.24 8.45
C GLU A 257 -21.45 12.01 8.95
N LEU A 258 -21.18 11.96 10.25
CA LEU A 258 -20.53 10.82 10.89
C LEU A 258 -21.33 9.53 10.66
N ASP A 259 -22.60 9.55 11.04
CA ASP A 259 -23.46 8.35 11.06
C ASP A 259 -23.83 7.88 9.64
N GLU A 260 -24.15 8.80 8.73
CA GLU A 260 -24.63 8.46 7.38
C GLU A 260 -23.50 8.15 6.39
N LEU A 261 -22.38 8.87 6.46
CA LEU A 261 -21.32 8.79 5.46
C LEU A 261 -20.05 8.17 6.02
N ILE A 262 -19.48 8.77 7.07
CA ILE A 262 -18.12 8.45 7.52
C ILE A 262 -18.04 7.03 8.07
N MET A 263 -19.01 6.61 8.88
CA MET A 263 -19.05 5.25 9.42
C MET A 263 -19.18 4.19 8.32
N ASN A 264 -19.86 4.49 7.23
CA ASN A 264 -19.95 3.59 6.07
C ASN A 264 -18.62 3.50 5.30
N LEU A 265 -17.89 4.61 5.18
CA LEU A 265 -16.54 4.61 4.61
C LEU A 265 -15.55 3.82 5.47
N VAL A 266 -15.63 3.92 6.80
CA VAL A 266 -14.80 3.11 7.71
C VAL A 266 -15.10 1.62 7.54
N LYS A 267 -16.37 1.21 7.47
CA LYS A 267 -16.76 -0.18 7.19
C LYS A 267 -16.22 -0.66 5.84
N TYR A 268 -16.23 0.21 4.81
CA TYR A 268 -15.63 -0.13 3.52
C TYR A 268 -14.12 -0.39 3.64
N SER A 269 -13.39 0.47 4.37
CA SER A 269 -11.95 0.25 4.64
C SER A 269 -11.69 -1.02 5.43
N GLN A 270 -12.56 -1.37 6.39
CA GLN A 270 -12.49 -2.62 7.14
C GLN A 270 -12.63 -3.84 6.23
N ASN A 271 -13.64 -3.83 5.34
CA ASN A 271 -13.85 -4.90 4.38
C ASN A 271 -12.67 -5.03 3.41
N GLY A 272 -12.09 -3.89 2.98
CA GLY A 272 -10.88 -3.86 2.17
C GLY A 272 -9.67 -4.50 2.86
N LEU A 273 -9.47 -4.25 4.16
CA LEU A 273 -8.40 -4.88 4.94
C LEU A 273 -8.63 -6.39 5.06
N VAL A 274 -9.85 -6.83 5.40
CA VAL A 274 -10.19 -8.25 5.56
C VAL A 274 -10.04 -9.02 4.24
N ALA A 275 -10.34 -8.39 3.11
CA ALA A 275 -10.17 -8.97 1.79
C ALA A 275 -8.68 -9.12 1.38
N ASN A 276 -7.76 -8.39 2.01
CA ASN A 276 -6.34 -8.45 1.74
C ASN A 276 -5.57 -9.10 2.91
N PRO A 277 -5.33 -10.43 2.88
CA PRO A 277 -4.70 -11.14 3.99
C PRO A 277 -3.27 -10.65 4.28
N ALA A 278 -2.53 -10.16 3.26
CA ALA A 278 -1.17 -9.65 3.44
C ALA A 278 -1.14 -8.34 4.24
N ALA A 279 -2.06 -7.40 3.92
CA ALA A 279 -2.19 -6.16 4.67
C ALA A 279 -2.71 -6.40 6.10
N HIS A 280 -3.67 -7.34 6.25
CA HIS A 280 -4.19 -7.72 7.56
C HIS A 280 -3.11 -8.36 8.45
N ALA A 281 -2.28 -9.25 7.88
CA ALA A 281 -1.15 -9.86 8.58
C ALA A 281 -0.10 -8.81 8.99
N LEU A 282 0.15 -7.82 8.14
CA LEU A 282 1.05 -6.71 8.47
C LEU A 282 0.53 -5.88 9.64
N ASP A 283 -0.76 -5.53 9.63
CA ASP A 283 -1.37 -4.73 10.70
C ASP A 283 -1.32 -5.47 12.04
N SER A 284 -1.69 -6.75 12.04
CA SER A 284 -1.55 -7.66 13.18
C SER A 284 -0.10 -7.81 13.65
N ALA A 285 0.87 -7.96 12.74
CA ALA A 285 2.29 -8.04 13.11
C ALA A 285 2.79 -6.77 13.82
N HIS A 286 2.27 -5.59 13.49
CA HIS A 286 2.58 -4.36 14.22
C HIS A 286 1.99 -4.37 15.64
N SER A 287 0.74 -4.83 15.78
CA SER A 287 0.05 -4.93 17.07
C SER A 287 0.82 -5.81 18.05
N VAL A 288 1.23 -6.98 17.57
CA VAL A 288 2.05 -7.93 18.31
C VAL A 288 3.44 -7.37 18.63
N ALA A 289 4.07 -6.65 17.67
CA ALA A 289 5.40 -6.11 17.87
C ALA A 289 5.46 -5.02 18.96
N PHE A 290 4.46 -4.13 19.03
CA PHE A 290 4.57 -2.88 19.79
C PHE A 290 3.49 -2.68 20.87
N HIS A 291 2.45 -3.51 20.93
CA HIS A 291 1.28 -3.49 21.85
C HIS A 291 0.45 -2.18 21.86
N HIS A 292 1.08 -1.02 22.02
CA HIS A 292 0.49 0.31 22.06
C HIS A 292 1.26 1.27 21.14
N GLY A 293 0.68 2.43 20.85
CA GLY A 293 1.30 3.41 19.97
C GLY A 293 1.44 2.86 18.55
N LEU A 294 2.64 2.47 18.13
CA LEU A 294 2.86 1.86 16.81
C LEU A 294 2.17 0.49 16.64
N GLY A 295 1.74 -0.13 17.74
CA GLY A 295 0.94 -1.35 17.73
C GLY A 295 -0.57 -1.12 17.57
N GLU A 296 -1.02 0.13 17.59
CA GLU A 296 -2.40 0.43 17.28
C GLU A 296 -2.66 0.21 15.78
N ASN A 297 -3.73 -0.54 15.50
CA ASN A 297 -4.14 -0.86 14.14
C ASN A 297 -4.40 0.39 13.32
N LEU A 298 -4.01 0.36 12.04
CA LEU A 298 -4.27 1.45 11.11
C LEU A 298 -5.77 1.55 10.82
N VAL A 299 -6.40 0.42 10.52
CA VAL A 299 -7.85 0.31 10.34
C VAL A 299 -8.41 -0.48 11.53
N PRO A 300 -9.37 0.06 12.30
CA PRO A 300 -9.94 -0.67 13.42
C PRO A 300 -10.61 -1.96 12.93
N SER A 301 -10.38 -3.09 13.60
CA SER A 301 -11.03 -4.36 13.22
C SER A 301 -12.55 -4.27 13.34
N ALA A 302 -13.29 -4.84 12.38
CA ALA A 302 -14.75 -4.90 12.41
C ALA A 302 -15.29 -5.65 13.65
N SER A 303 -14.51 -6.57 14.19
CA SER A 303 -14.82 -7.33 15.41
C SER A 303 -14.60 -6.53 16.70
N SER A 304 -13.83 -5.45 16.64
CA SER A 304 -13.57 -4.60 17.80
C SER A 304 -14.77 -3.69 18.07
N PRO A 305 -15.21 -3.49 19.33
CA PRO A 305 -16.34 -2.62 19.66
C PRO A 305 -15.98 -1.13 19.60
N PHE A 306 -15.25 -0.70 18.55
CA PHE A 306 -14.71 0.66 18.42
C PHE A 306 -15.81 1.72 18.29
N GLY A 307 -16.95 1.38 17.70
CA GLY A 307 -18.10 2.29 17.56
C GLY A 307 -18.65 2.81 18.89
N LYS A 308 -18.37 2.15 20.02
CA LYS A 308 -18.76 2.64 21.36
C LYS A 308 -17.96 3.86 21.83
N TYR A 309 -16.80 4.10 21.24
CA TYR A 309 -15.87 5.15 21.64
C TYR A 309 -15.81 6.29 20.62
N ILE A 310 -16.64 6.25 19.58
CA ILE A 310 -16.69 7.27 18.54
C ILE A 310 -17.79 8.26 18.88
N GLU A 311 -17.41 9.52 19.03
CA GLU A 311 -18.31 10.63 19.28
C GLU A 311 -17.84 11.83 18.44
N ALA A 312 -18.76 12.56 17.81
CA ALA A 312 -18.40 13.70 16.95
C ALA A 312 -17.64 14.80 17.73
N GLU A 313 -18.03 15.05 18.98
CA GLU A 313 -17.32 15.98 19.87
C GLU A 313 -15.90 15.48 20.18
N GLY A 314 -15.73 14.18 20.40
CA GLY A 314 -14.43 13.56 20.58
C GLY A 314 -13.53 13.74 19.36
N ILE A 315 -14.07 13.62 18.14
CA ILE A 315 -13.31 13.83 16.89
C ILE A 315 -12.87 15.29 16.80
N ALA A 316 -13.74 16.25 17.12
CA ALA A 316 -13.41 17.67 17.13
C ALA A 316 -12.31 18.00 18.15
N ALA A 317 -12.42 17.44 19.37
CA ALA A 317 -11.41 17.56 20.42
C ALA A 317 -10.06 16.97 20.01
N PHE A 318 -10.07 15.80 19.34
CA PHE A 318 -8.85 15.21 18.79
C PHE A 318 -8.25 16.09 17.70
N ALA A 319 -9.06 16.61 16.77
CA ALA A 319 -8.62 17.48 15.69
C ALA A 319 -7.98 18.79 16.20
N GLU A 320 -8.55 19.42 17.22
CA GLU A 320 -7.98 20.64 17.83
C GLU A 320 -6.57 20.41 18.39
N SER A 321 -6.35 19.27 19.04
CA SER A 321 -5.03 18.88 19.56
C SER A 321 -4.07 18.39 18.46
N ALA A 322 -4.58 17.73 17.42
CA ALA A 322 -3.83 17.23 16.26
C ALA A 322 -3.32 18.35 15.35
N TYR A 323 -4.15 19.37 15.15
CA TYR A 323 -3.87 20.50 14.25
C TYR A 323 -3.38 21.74 14.99
N SER A 324 -2.56 21.56 16.02
CA SER A 324 -1.86 22.66 16.68
C SER A 324 -0.56 23.02 15.93
N LYS A 325 -0.12 24.28 16.03
CA LYS A 325 1.14 24.75 15.40
C LYS A 325 2.35 23.85 15.64
N PRO A 326 2.64 23.37 16.87
CA PRO A 326 3.80 22.50 17.09
C PRO A 326 3.66 21.09 16.48
N SER A 327 2.43 20.61 16.24
CA SER A 327 2.14 19.27 15.71
C SER A 327 1.95 19.23 14.20
N ILE A 328 1.98 20.37 13.50
CA ILE A 328 1.84 20.45 12.04
C ILE A 328 3.11 20.96 11.36
N ALA A 329 3.29 20.54 10.12
CA ALA A 329 4.27 21.10 9.19
C ALA A 329 3.63 21.26 7.81
N VAL A 330 3.91 22.38 7.14
CA VAL A 330 3.47 22.64 5.78
C VAL A 330 4.65 22.42 4.84
N VAL A 331 4.50 21.47 3.92
CA VAL A 331 5.55 21.11 2.96
C VAL A 331 5.05 21.34 1.55
N ALA A 332 5.82 22.06 0.74
CA ALA A 332 5.51 22.32 -0.65
C ALA A 332 6.61 21.81 -1.59
N SER A 333 6.21 21.51 -2.82
CA SER A 333 7.08 21.13 -3.93
C SER A 333 6.66 21.91 -5.16
N GLY A 334 7.57 22.71 -5.72
CA GLY A 334 7.31 23.56 -6.88
C GLY A 334 6.62 24.90 -6.58
N ALA A 335 6.60 25.34 -5.33
CA ALA A 335 6.14 26.69 -4.94
C ALA A 335 7.32 27.67 -4.86
N ASN A 336 7.06 28.97 -4.98
CA ASN A 336 8.03 29.98 -4.58
C ASN A 336 8.07 30.12 -3.06
N THR A 337 9.26 30.10 -2.47
CA THR A 337 9.41 30.08 -1.00
C THR A 337 8.90 31.36 -0.32
N ALA A 338 9.05 32.52 -0.97
CA ALA A 338 8.57 33.80 -0.43
C ALA A 338 7.03 33.89 -0.47
N ASP A 339 6.40 33.42 -1.55
CA ASP A 339 4.95 33.39 -1.66
C ASP A 339 4.33 32.40 -0.67
N LEU A 340 4.92 31.21 -0.52
CA LEU A 340 4.44 30.20 0.43
C LEU A 340 4.48 30.73 1.87
N SER A 341 5.61 31.30 2.29
CA SER A 341 5.75 31.86 3.65
C SER A 341 4.78 33.02 3.90
N LYS A 342 4.52 33.87 2.89
CA LYS A 342 3.52 34.93 2.96
C LYS A 342 2.12 34.36 3.21
N TRP A 343 1.65 33.44 2.36
CA TRP A 343 0.27 32.91 2.46
C TRP A 343 0.07 32.03 3.70
N VAL A 344 1.07 31.23 4.09
CA VAL A 344 1.02 30.50 5.36
C VAL A 344 0.95 31.48 6.53
N GLY A 345 1.76 32.53 6.51
CA GLY A 345 1.75 33.57 7.55
C GLY A 345 0.42 34.34 7.65
N GLU A 346 -0.36 34.41 6.57
CA GLU A 346 -1.68 35.04 6.52
C GLU A 346 -2.80 34.10 7.00
N PHE A 347 -2.89 32.90 6.43
CA PHE A 347 -4.02 32.00 6.66
C PHE A 347 -3.89 31.13 7.91
N PHE A 348 -2.68 30.82 8.37
CA PHE A 348 -2.45 29.95 9.55
C PHE A 348 -2.43 30.71 10.88
N ARG A 349 -2.89 31.97 10.90
CA ARG A 349 -2.94 32.79 12.13
C ARG A 349 -3.88 32.23 13.18
N ASP A 350 -5.02 31.73 12.72
CA ASP A 350 -6.10 31.18 13.56
C ASP A 350 -5.76 29.78 14.11
N VAL A 351 -4.65 29.17 13.70
CA VAL A 351 -4.25 27.84 14.16
C VAL A 351 -3.87 27.91 15.66
N PRO A 352 -4.37 26.99 16.51
CA PRO A 352 -4.02 26.97 17.93
C PRO A 352 -2.51 26.88 18.15
N THR A 353 -1.98 27.78 18.99
CA THR A 353 -0.52 27.82 19.29
C THR A 353 -0.11 26.74 20.29
N ALA A 354 -1.07 26.21 21.05
CA ALA A 354 -0.93 25.03 21.88
C ALA A 354 -2.25 24.25 21.86
N SER A 355 -2.21 22.97 22.21
CA SER A 355 -3.42 22.19 22.47
C SER A 355 -4.13 22.76 23.70
N SER A 356 -5.26 23.42 23.50
CA SER A 356 -6.18 23.88 24.56
C SER A 356 -6.93 22.70 25.20
N THR A 357 -7.09 21.62 24.43
CA THR A 357 -7.87 20.45 24.83
C THR A 357 -7.05 19.58 25.79
N THR A 358 -7.51 19.50 27.03
CA THR A 358 -7.04 18.53 28.03
C THR A 358 -8.20 17.59 28.33
N GLY A 359 -8.03 16.29 28.06
CA GLY A 359 -9.14 15.35 28.18
C GLY A 359 -8.87 13.99 27.52
N PRO A 360 -9.80 13.03 27.67
CA PRO A 360 -9.62 11.67 27.17
C PRO A 360 -9.48 11.57 25.65
N PHE A 361 -9.99 12.57 24.92
CA PHE A 361 -9.94 12.67 23.46
C PHE A 361 -8.74 13.46 22.91
N SER A 362 -7.88 13.98 23.80
CA SER A 362 -6.68 14.72 23.38
C SER A 362 -5.63 13.78 22.79
N LEU A 363 -4.76 14.36 21.97
CA LEU A 363 -3.64 13.67 21.35
C LEU A 363 -2.73 13.03 22.40
N LYS A 364 -2.48 11.72 22.29
CA LYS A 364 -1.63 11.00 23.25
C LYS A 364 -0.17 11.44 23.13
N ALA A 365 0.47 11.63 24.27
CA ALA A 365 1.88 11.94 24.32
C ALA A 365 2.73 10.85 23.65
N SER A 366 3.81 11.27 22.99
CA SER A 366 4.75 10.40 22.31
C SER A 366 5.61 9.65 23.34
N VAL A 367 5.20 8.44 23.71
CA VAL A 367 6.01 7.54 24.55
C VAL A 367 6.98 6.77 23.66
N PRO A 368 8.27 6.60 24.05
CA PRO A 368 9.22 5.78 23.32
C PRO A 368 8.71 4.35 23.13
N THR A 369 8.70 3.90 21.88
CA THR A 369 8.15 2.59 21.53
C THR A 369 9.07 1.47 22.01
N LYS A 370 8.48 0.42 22.59
CA LYS A 370 9.18 -0.81 22.98
C LYS A 370 8.74 -1.95 22.08
N TYR A 371 9.71 -2.73 21.61
CA TYR A 371 9.45 -3.94 20.83
C TYR A 371 9.38 -5.16 21.76
N TYR A 372 8.30 -5.95 21.66
CA TYR A 372 8.05 -7.09 22.53
C TYR A 372 8.29 -8.45 21.86
N GLY A 373 7.99 -8.56 20.57
CA GLY A 373 7.84 -9.87 19.91
C GLY A 373 6.49 -10.50 20.19
N GLY A 374 6.14 -11.54 19.44
CA GLY A 374 4.95 -12.35 19.69
C GLY A 374 4.42 -13.05 18.44
N GLU A 375 3.49 -13.98 18.61
CA GLU A 375 2.81 -14.66 17.50
C GLU A 375 1.30 -14.39 17.58
N GLU A 376 0.70 -14.00 16.46
CA GLU A 376 -0.75 -13.93 16.31
C GLU A 376 -1.21 -14.73 15.09
N ARG A 377 -2.37 -15.38 15.22
CA ARG A 377 -2.94 -16.25 14.20
C ARG A 377 -4.40 -15.90 14.01
N ILE A 378 -4.76 -15.47 12.81
CA ILE A 378 -6.10 -14.99 12.47
C ILE A 378 -6.69 -15.90 11.39
N SER A 379 -7.81 -16.54 11.68
CA SER A 379 -8.50 -17.36 10.69
C SER A 379 -9.17 -16.47 9.64
N SER A 380 -8.95 -16.75 8.35
CA SER A 380 -9.58 -16.02 7.26
C SER A 380 -9.91 -16.92 6.07
N LYS A 381 -10.99 -16.60 5.39
CA LYS A 381 -11.41 -17.26 4.14
C LYS A 381 -10.94 -16.51 2.89
N ALA A 382 -10.39 -15.29 3.02
CA ALA A 382 -10.02 -14.44 1.89
C ALA A 382 -8.72 -14.87 1.19
N GLY A 383 -7.87 -15.65 1.88
CA GLY A 383 -6.60 -16.13 1.36
C GLY A 383 -5.62 -16.42 2.50
N ASN A 384 -4.36 -16.70 2.15
CA ASN A 384 -3.32 -17.00 3.14
C ASN A 384 -2.16 -16.02 3.01
N ALA A 385 -1.72 -15.48 4.14
CA ALA A 385 -0.52 -14.68 4.26
C ALA A 385 0.18 -14.90 5.61
N MET A 386 1.49 -14.72 5.61
CA MET A 386 2.31 -14.74 6.81
C MET A 386 3.29 -13.56 6.74
N VAL A 387 3.38 -12.82 7.83
CA VAL A 387 4.34 -11.72 8.01
C VAL A 387 5.30 -12.12 9.10
N ILE A 388 6.59 -12.13 8.77
CA ILE A 388 7.70 -12.35 9.71
C ILE A 388 8.40 -11.01 9.90
N ALA A 389 8.30 -10.45 11.10
CA ALA A 389 8.78 -9.11 11.42
C ALA A 389 9.83 -9.12 12.54
N PHE A 390 10.69 -8.11 12.52
CA PHE A 390 11.81 -7.91 13.42
C PHE A 390 11.98 -6.41 13.71
N PRO A 391 12.73 -6.03 14.76
CA PRO A 391 13.09 -4.64 15.00
C PRO A 391 13.78 -3.99 13.79
N GLY A 392 13.22 -2.89 13.30
CA GLY A 392 13.70 -2.15 12.14
C GLY A 392 14.58 -0.94 12.50
N SER A 393 14.78 -0.06 11.51
CA SER A 393 15.50 1.21 11.66
C SER A 393 14.53 2.36 11.93
N SER A 394 14.92 3.34 12.74
CA SER A 394 14.22 4.63 12.78
C SER A 394 14.44 5.42 11.48
N ILE A 395 13.72 6.54 11.35
CA ILE A 395 13.93 7.53 10.30
C ILE A 395 15.37 8.08 10.34
N SER A 396 15.92 8.46 9.18
CA SER A 396 17.29 9.00 9.09
C SER A 396 17.48 10.21 10.00
N GLY A 397 18.66 10.42 10.57
CA GLY A 397 18.93 11.57 11.45
C GLY A 397 18.20 11.59 12.80
N SER A 398 17.44 10.55 13.17
CA SER A 398 16.83 10.39 14.51
C SER A 398 17.82 9.85 15.56
N GLY A 399 19.11 10.16 15.43
CA GLY A 399 20.16 9.71 16.35
C GLY A 399 20.54 8.24 16.22
N ALA A 400 20.83 7.58 17.35
CA ALA A 400 21.47 6.25 17.43
C ALA A 400 20.62 5.08 16.92
N SER A 401 19.32 5.28 16.69
CA SER A 401 18.41 4.23 16.20
C SER A 401 18.40 4.09 14.68
N TYR A 402 19.04 5.00 13.93
CA TYR A 402 19.12 4.93 12.47
C TYR A 402 20.14 3.88 12.01
N LYS A 403 19.68 2.91 11.23
CA LYS A 403 20.45 1.78 10.73
C LYS A 403 20.25 1.61 9.21
N PRO A 404 21.08 2.28 8.37
CA PRO A 404 20.99 2.18 6.91
C PRO A 404 21.26 0.76 6.39
N GLU A 405 21.92 -0.09 7.20
CA GLU A 405 22.21 -1.48 6.89
C GLU A 405 20.95 -2.31 6.63
N LEU A 406 19.85 -1.99 7.33
CA LEU A 406 18.58 -2.71 7.20
C LEU A 406 17.90 -2.45 5.86
N SER A 407 18.06 -1.25 5.30
CA SER A 407 17.57 -0.93 3.96
C SER A 407 18.33 -1.73 2.89
N VAL A 408 19.64 -1.89 3.04
CA VAL A 408 20.45 -2.75 2.17
C VAL A 408 20.08 -4.22 2.34
N LEU A 409 19.88 -4.68 3.57
CA LEU A 409 19.43 -6.04 3.86
C LEU A 409 18.06 -6.32 3.24
N SER A 410 17.13 -5.36 3.28
CA SER A 410 15.80 -5.50 2.65
C SER A 410 15.89 -5.67 1.13
N ALA A 411 16.80 -4.94 0.49
CA ALA A 411 17.08 -5.05 -0.94
C ALA A 411 17.75 -6.38 -1.31
N LEU A 412 18.64 -6.87 -0.45
CA LEU A 412 19.36 -8.13 -0.63
C LEU A 412 18.43 -9.34 -0.53
N LEU A 413 17.60 -9.38 0.52
CA LEU A 413 16.58 -10.42 0.69
C LEU A 413 15.53 -10.33 -0.42
N GLY A 414 14.97 -9.14 -0.63
CA GLY A 414 14.05 -8.83 -1.72
C GLY A 414 12.81 -9.74 -1.72
N GLY A 415 12.57 -10.41 -2.84
CA GLY A 415 11.43 -11.32 -3.06
C GLY A 415 10.61 -10.93 -4.30
N GLN A 416 10.42 -9.63 -4.53
CA GLN A 416 9.82 -9.12 -5.76
C GLN A 416 10.89 -8.76 -6.78
N SER A 417 10.64 -9.13 -8.03
CA SER A 417 11.48 -8.72 -9.15
C SER A 417 11.20 -7.28 -9.55
N THR A 418 12.27 -6.49 -9.72
CA THR A 418 12.19 -5.13 -10.29
C THR A 418 11.97 -5.15 -11.81
N ILE A 419 12.13 -6.31 -12.46
CA ILE A 419 12.05 -6.45 -13.91
C ILE A 419 10.86 -7.36 -14.24
N LYS A 420 9.90 -6.84 -15.01
CA LYS A 420 8.62 -7.50 -15.34
C LYS A 420 8.76 -8.96 -15.81
N TRP A 421 9.79 -9.28 -16.58
CA TRP A 421 9.99 -10.61 -17.19
C TRP A 421 11.13 -11.43 -16.54
N SER A 422 11.63 -10.99 -15.39
CA SER A 422 12.66 -11.72 -14.64
C SER A 422 12.06 -12.26 -13.35
N SER A 423 12.48 -13.47 -12.94
CA SER A 423 12.18 -14.01 -11.61
C SER A 423 12.78 -13.16 -10.48
N GLY A 424 13.78 -12.33 -10.77
CA GLY A 424 14.45 -11.44 -9.81
C GLY A 424 15.75 -12.04 -9.29
N SER A 425 16.76 -11.19 -9.06
CA SER A 425 18.09 -11.63 -8.63
C SER A 425 18.26 -11.72 -7.11
N SER A 426 17.27 -11.25 -6.34
CA SER A 426 17.30 -11.26 -4.87
C SER A 426 17.29 -12.67 -4.28
N LEU A 427 17.78 -12.82 -3.06
CA LEU A 427 17.95 -14.14 -2.44
C LEU A 427 16.61 -14.87 -2.24
N LEU A 428 15.57 -14.15 -1.81
CA LEU A 428 14.24 -14.76 -1.61
C LEU A 428 13.57 -15.09 -2.94
N ALA A 429 13.72 -14.25 -3.96
CA ALA A 429 13.21 -14.56 -5.29
C ALA A 429 13.74 -15.91 -5.80
N LYS A 430 15.07 -16.12 -5.72
CA LYS A 430 15.70 -17.40 -6.07
C LYS A 430 15.26 -18.56 -5.18
N ALA A 431 15.07 -18.30 -3.88
CA ALA A 431 14.64 -19.32 -2.94
C ALA A 431 13.19 -19.79 -3.17
N THR A 432 12.33 -18.92 -3.72
CA THR A 432 10.92 -19.21 -3.99
C THR A 432 10.59 -19.38 -5.47
N GLU A 433 11.58 -19.46 -6.36
CA GLU A 433 11.38 -19.64 -7.81
C GLU A 433 10.56 -20.89 -8.16
N THR A 434 10.67 -21.95 -7.34
CA THR A 434 9.89 -23.19 -7.52
C THR A 434 8.43 -23.07 -7.06
N LEU A 435 8.10 -22.01 -6.33
CA LEU A 435 6.78 -21.76 -5.73
C LEU A 435 6.03 -20.69 -6.53
N ALA A 436 5.53 -21.05 -7.72
CA ALA A 436 4.86 -20.12 -8.64
C ALA A 436 3.60 -19.42 -8.06
N ASP A 437 2.98 -20.00 -7.03
CA ASP A 437 1.75 -19.51 -6.40
C ASP A 437 1.98 -18.58 -5.19
N VAL A 438 3.22 -18.11 -4.98
CA VAL A 438 3.60 -17.30 -3.79
C VAL A 438 4.16 -15.96 -4.21
N SER A 439 3.71 -14.91 -3.52
CA SER A 439 4.36 -13.60 -3.53
C SER A 439 5.16 -13.41 -2.24
N VAL A 440 6.44 -13.10 -2.37
CA VAL A 440 7.31 -12.75 -1.24
C VAL A 440 7.83 -11.34 -1.43
N SER A 441 7.79 -10.53 -0.38
CA SER A 441 8.36 -9.18 -0.38
C SER A 441 9.00 -8.86 0.95
N THR A 442 10.16 -8.23 0.92
CA THR A 442 10.86 -7.71 2.11
C THR A 442 10.75 -6.20 2.12
N SER A 443 10.45 -5.63 3.28
CA SER A 443 10.32 -4.19 3.48
C SER A 443 10.85 -3.77 4.84
N ASN A 444 11.24 -2.50 4.95
CA ASN A 444 11.67 -1.87 6.18
C ASN A 444 10.89 -0.56 6.34
N THR A 445 9.99 -0.52 7.31
CA THR A 445 9.23 0.69 7.63
C THR A 445 9.90 1.40 8.80
N ALA A 446 10.22 2.67 8.58
CA ALA A 446 10.91 3.51 9.56
C ALA A 446 9.96 4.53 10.17
N TYR A 447 9.95 4.62 11.50
CA TYR A 447 9.19 5.58 12.29
C TYR A 447 10.14 6.55 13.01
N SER A 448 9.57 7.52 13.73
CA SER A 448 10.33 8.55 14.44
C SER A 448 11.38 7.98 15.41
N ASP A 449 11.05 6.95 16.20
CA ASP A 449 11.91 6.37 17.25
C ASP A 449 12.22 4.87 17.06
N ALA A 450 11.40 4.15 16.29
CA ALA A 450 11.52 2.72 16.03
C ALA A 450 11.35 2.41 14.53
N GLY A 451 11.47 1.13 14.18
CA GLY A 451 11.12 0.66 12.84
C GLY A 451 10.68 -0.79 12.88
N LEU A 452 10.12 -1.26 11.77
CA LEU A 452 9.77 -2.66 11.58
C LEU A 452 10.38 -3.17 10.27
N PHE A 453 11.26 -4.16 10.39
CA PHE A 453 11.78 -4.90 9.25
C PHE A 453 10.94 -6.17 9.10
N TYR A 454 10.35 -6.42 7.93
CA TYR A 454 9.47 -7.57 7.77
C TYR A 454 9.51 -8.18 6.37
N VAL A 455 9.21 -9.47 6.34
CA VAL A 455 9.01 -10.25 5.12
C VAL A 455 7.53 -10.67 5.08
N THR A 456 6.85 -10.29 4.01
CA THR A 456 5.45 -10.68 3.74
C THR A 456 5.44 -11.79 2.72
N VAL A 457 4.79 -12.89 3.05
CA VAL A 457 4.59 -14.07 2.20
C VAL A 457 3.09 -14.25 2.00
N SER A 458 2.59 -14.31 0.77
CA SER A 458 1.17 -14.52 0.48
C SER A 458 0.95 -15.50 -0.67
N GLY A 459 -0.14 -16.26 -0.63
CA GLY A 459 -0.44 -17.27 -1.65
C GLY A 459 -1.32 -18.42 -1.17
N LYS A 460 -1.12 -19.60 -1.75
CA LYS A 460 -1.76 -20.85 -1.29
C LYS A 460 -1.12 -21.35 0.02
N ALA A 461 -1.91 -21.93 0.92
CA ALA A 461 -1.48 -22.25 2.29
C ALA A 461 -0.21 -23.12 2.36
N HIS A 462 -0.15 -24.23 1.62
CA HIS A 462 1.04 -25.10 1.58
C HIS A 462 2.29 -24.38 1.05
N SER A 463 2.12 -23.54 0.03
CA SER A 463 3.23 -22.80 -0.58
C SER A 463 3.71 -21.68 0.33
N VAL A 464 2.81 -21.02 1.08
CA VAL A 464 3.16 -20.05 2.14
C VAL A 464 3.96 -20.73 3.25
N ALA A 465 3.55 -21.93 3.68
CA ALA A 465 4.28 -22.70 4.70
C ALA A 465 5.71 -23.05 4.25
N ALA A 466 5.87 -23.51 3.00
CA ALA A 466 7.18 -23.81 2.42
C ALA A 466 8.04 -22.55 2.27
N ALA A 467 7.48 -21.48 1.71
CA ALA A 467 8.20 -20.21 1.52
C ALA A 467 8.65 -19.60 2.84
N SER A 468 7.84 -19.69 3.90
CA SER A 468 8.18 -19.14 5.23
C SER A 468 9.41 -19.82 5.83
N LYS A 469 9.57 -21.14 5.64
CA LYS A 469 10.80 -21.86 6.00
C LYS A 469 11.99 -21.38 5.17
N SER A 470 11.80 -21.24 3.85
CA SER A 470 12.85 -20.73 2.96
C SER A 470 13.29 -19.31 3.30
N VAL A 471 12.41 -18.46 3.85
CA VAL A 471 12.75 -17.11 4.33
C VAL A 471 13.76 -17.20 5.47
N VAL A 472 13.48 -17.99 6.51
CA VAL A 472 14.37 -18.13 7.67
C VAL A 472 15.71 -18.76 7.26
N GLU A 473 15.68 -19.81 6.44
CA GLU A 473 16.90 -20.43 5.89
C GLU A 473 17.74 -19.43 5.09
N THR A 474 17.10 -18.53 4.34
CA THR A 474 17.80 -17.50 3.56
C THR A 474 18.45 -16.47 4.47
N ILE A 475 17.77 -16.02 5.53
CA ILE A 475 18.38 -15.13 6.53
C ILE A 475 19.57 -15.83 7.22
N GLN A 476 19.45 -17.12 7.55
CA GLN A 476 20.56 -17.91 8.11
C GLN A 476 21.74 -18.03 7.14
N LYS A 477 21.50 -18.18 5.83
CA LYS A 477 22.55 -18.16 4.80
C LYS A 477 23.29 -16.82 4.76
N VAL A 478 22.58 -15.70 4.93
CA VAL A 478 23.19 -14.37 5.05
C VAL A 478 24.06 -14.27 6.29
N VAL A 479 23.59 -14.75 7.45
CA VAL A 479 24.38 -14.76 8.69
C VAL A 479 25.63 -15.64 8.57
N ALA A 480 25.55 -16.75 7.84
CA ALA A 480 26.68 -17.62 7.57
C ALA A 480 27.71 -17.05 6.57
N GLY A 481 27.50 -15.82 6.06
CA GLY A 481 28.39 -15.17 5.11
C GLY A 481 28.39 -15.83 3.72
N LYS A 482 27.39 -16.65 3.38
CA LYS A 482 27.28 -17.34 2.09
C LYS A 482 26.67 -16.43 1.00
N VAL A 483 27.02 -15.15 1.01
CA VAL A 483 26.50 -14.14 0.07
C VAL A 483 27.65 -13.61 -0.77
N SER A 484 27.46 -13.52 -2.08
CA SER A 484 28.47 -12.98 -2.97
C SER A 484 28.59 -11.45 -2.77
N SER A 485 29.81 -10.92 -2.84
CA SER A 485 30.05 -9.47 -2.79
C SER A 485 29.38 -8.73 -3.96
N GLU A 486 29.17 -9.43 -5.08
CA GLU A 486 28.40 -8.91 -6.22
C GLU A 486 26.93 -8.69 -5.89
N ASP A 487 26.29 -9.62 -5.18
CA ASP A 487 24.88 -9.48 -4.79
C ASP A 487 24.70 -8.37 -3.77
N ILE A 488 25.66 -8.16 -2.87
CA ILE A 488 25.65 -7.01 -1.94
C ILE A 488 25.77 -5.69 -2.71
N LYS A 489 26.68 -5.59 -3.69
CA LYS A 489 26.79 -4.39 -4.54
C LYS A 489 25.51 -4.11 -5.35
N LYS A 490 24.83 -5.14 -5.84
CA LYS A 490 23.53 -4.99 -6.52
C LYS A 490 22.47 -4.51 -5.53
N ALA A 491 22.45 -5.06 -4.32
CA ALA A 491 21.52 -4.68 -3.26
C ALA A 491 21.73 -3.25 -2.77
N THR A 492 22.98 -2.80 -2.58
CA THR A 492 23.28 -1.41 -2.18
C THR A 492 22.87 -0.42 -3.26
N ALA A 493 23.13 -0.73 -4.54
CA ALA A 493 22.69 0.10 -5.66
C ALA A 493 21.16 0.21 -5.73
N LEU A 494 20.45 -0.91 -5.52
CA LEU A 494 18.99 -0.96 -5.53
C LEU A 494 18.39 -0.23 -4.31
N ALA A 495 18.96 -0.41 -3.11
CA ALA A 495 18.53 0.30 -1.91
C ALA A 495 18.73 1.82 -2.05
N LYS A 496 19.86 2.25 -2.63
CA LYS A 496 20.11 3.68 -2.94
C LYS A 496 19.09 4.21 -3.92
N PHE A 497 18.78 3.47 -4.99
CA PHE A 497 17.76 3.86 -5.95
C PHE A 497 16.38 4.03 -5.29
N ARG A 498 15.92 3.04 -4.52
CA ARG A 498 14.62 3.11 -3.82
C ARG A 498 14.54 4.25 -2.82
N ALA A 499 15.60 4.51 -2.07
CA ALA A 499 15.63 5.61 -1.11
C ALA A 499 15.52 6.98 -1.79
N LEU A 500 16.19 7.16 -2.93
CA LEU A 500 16.13 8.41 -3.70
C LEU A 500 14.79 8.56 -4.43
N GLU A 501 14.25 7.49 -5.01
CA GLU A 501 12.93 7.49 -5.66
C GLU A 501 11.81 7.81 -4.68
N ALA A 502 11.82 7.19 -3.48
CA ALA A 502 10.83 7.46 -2.44
C ALA A 502 10.83 8.93 -2.00
N GLY A 503 12.01 9.56 -1.98
CA GLY A 503 12.13 10.97 -1.62
C GLY A 503 11.84 11.95 -2.75
N ASP A 504 11.96 11.52 -4.02
CA ASP A 504 11.56 12.34 -5.17
C ASP A 504 10.04 12.32 -5.39
N SER A 505 9.38 11.23 -4.99
CA SER A 505 7.92 11.12 -5.03
C SER A 505 7.26 12.28 -4.28
N SER A 506 6.34 12.98 -4.95
CA SER A 506 5.65 14.13 -4.37
C SER A 506 4.74 13.75 -3.20
N SER A 507 4.27 12.51 -3.09
CA SER A 507 3.49 12.06 -1.93
C SER A 507 4.39 11.65 -0.77
N VAL A 508 5.25 10.65 -1.00
CA VAL A 508 6.08 10.04 0.04
C VAL A 508 7.19 10.99 0.52
N GLY A 509 7.80 11.75 -0.39
CA GLY A 509 8.83 12.72 -0.06
C GLY A 509 8.29 13.88 0.79
N LEU A 510 7.11 14.42 0.45
CA LEU A 510 6.47 15.48 1.23
C LEU A 510 6.04 14.99 2.61
N GLU A 511 5.43 13.80 2.71
CA GLU A 511 5.12 13.18 4.01
C GLU A 511 6.39 12.98 4.84
N TYR A 512 7.45 12.45 4.24
CA TYR A 512 8.72 12.20 4.93
C TYR A 512 9.31 13.49 5.53
N VAL A 513 9.43 14.55 4.73
CA VAL A 513 9.98 15.83 5.20
C VAL A 513 9.06 16.48 6.23
N GLY A 514 7.74 16.45 6.00
CA GLY A 514 6.77 17.04 6.92
C GLY A 514 6.71 16.32 8.25
N SER A 515 6.79 14.98 8.23
CA SER A 515 6.89 14.15 9.43
C SER A 515 8.10 14.56 10.26
N ARG A 516 9.27 14.75 9.65
CA ARG A 516 10.48 15.19 10.38
C ARG A 516 10.27 16.53 11.07
N LEU A 517 9.75 17.52 10.34
CA LEU A 517 9.48 18.84 10.88
C LEU A 517 8.44 18.80 12.02
N ALA A 518 7.35 18.06 11.84
CA ALA A 518 6.31 17.87 12.86
C ALA A 518 6.87 17.18 14.12
N HIS A 519 7.84 16.26 13.96
CA HIS A 519 8.55 15.62 15.08
C HIS A 519 9.72 16.47 15.64
N GLY A 520 10.01 17.65 15.08
CA GLY A 520 11.09 18.52 15.53
C GLY A 520 12.49 18.04 15.14
N VAL A 521 12.58 17.16 14.15
CA VAL A 521 13.84 16.64 13.61
C VAL A 521 14.24 17.46 12.38
N ASN A 522 15.52 17.81 12.29
CA ASN A 522 16.06 18.55 11.14
C ASN A 522 15.85 17.78 9.83
N ILE A 523 15.63 18.53 8.75
CA ILE A 523 15.55 17.98 7.40
C ILE A 523 16.90 17.38 7.03
N VAL A 524 16.88 16.15 6.52
CA VAL A 524 18.05 15.48 5.95
C VAL A 524 17.87 15.46 4.45
N GLN A 525 18.88 15.92 3.72
CA GLN A 525 18.80 16.01 2.26
C GLN A 525 18.88 14.60 1.63
N LEU A 526 18.25 14.43 0.47
CA LEU A 526 18.17 13.15 -0.22
C LEU A 526 19.55 12.60 -0.59
N SER A 527 20.49 13.49 -0.93
CA SER A 527 21.87 13.17 -1.23
C SER A 527 22.58 12.50 -0.04
N GLU A 528 22.36 12.99 1.18
CA GLU A 528 22.93 12.44 2.41
C GLU A 528 22.40 11.04 2.72
N ILE A 529 21.10 10.82 2.51
CA ILE A 529 20.47 9.50 2.65
C ILE A 529 21.12 8.51 1.68
N GLY A 530 21.27 8.91 0.41
CA GLY A 530 21.91 8.09 -0.61
C GLY A 530 23.38 7.74 -0.27
N GLN A 531 24.13 8.69 0.29
CA GLN A 531 25.50 8.45 0.75
C GLN A 531 25.56 7.52 1.98
N SER A 532 24.59 7.63 2.90
CA SER A 532 24.53 6.74 4.08
C SER A 532 24.35 5.28 3.70
N VAL A 533 23.56 5.01 2.65
CA VAL A 533 23.35 3.66 2.10
C VAL A 533 24.58 3.16 1.35
N GLU A 534 25.29 4.05 0.64
CA GLU A 534 26.51 3.69 -0.10
C GLU A 534 27.69 3.34 0.80
N LYS A 535 27.76 3.92 2.00
CA LYS A 535 28.80 3.64 3.01
C LYS A 535 28.62 2.30 3.73
N VAL A 536 27.50 1.60 3.54
CA VAL A 536 27.21 0.34 4.21
C VAL A 536 28.19 -0.75 3.76
N THR A 537 28.84 -1.39 4.73
CA THR A 537 29.81 -2.46 4.52
C THR A 537 29.17 -3.85 4.60
N GLU A 538 29.84 -4.87 4.03
CA GLU A 538 29.35 -6.26 4.07
C GLU A 538 29.22 -6.80 5.50
N GLN A 539 30.19 -6.45 6.37
CA GLN A 539 30.20 -6.86 7.77
C GLN A 539 29.00 -6.31 8.54
N GLN A 540 28.62 -5.06 8.24
CA GLN A 540 27.45 -4.39 8.80
C GLN A 540 26.14 -5.08 8.41
N VAL A 541 26.01 -5.54 7.16
CA VAL A 541 24.83 -6.31 6.70
C VAL A 541 24.73 -7.66 7.41
N ILE A 542 25.85 -8.38 7.55
CA ILE A 542 25.89 -9.66 8.27
C ILE A 542 25.56 -9.46 9.75
N ALA A 543 26.11 -8.42 10.38
CA ALA A 543 25.82 -8.07 11.76
C ALA A 543 24.33 -7.72 11.97
N ALA A 544 23.75 -6.97 11.03
CA ALA A 544 22.32 -6.67 11.03
C ALA A 544 21.48 -7.95 10.94
N ALA A 545 21.76 -8.83 9.96
CA ALA A 545 21.06 -10.11 9.83
C ALA A 545 21.18 -11.00 11.08
N LYS A 546 22.37 -11.02 11.72
CA LYS A 546 22.59 -11.76 12.97
C LYS A 546 21.73 -11.19 14.10
N SER A 547 21.62 -9.87 14.20
CA SER A 547 20.79 -9.21 15.22
C SER A 547 19.30 -9.53 15.08
N LEU A 548 18.80 -9.72 13.85
CA LEU A 548 17.41 -10.10 13.60
C LEU A 548 17.13 -11.51 14.13
N LEU A 549 17.99 -12.49 13.82
CA LEU A 549 17.79 -13.89 14.25
C LEU A 549 18.05 -14.13 15.74
N SER A 550 18.93 -13.35 16.38
CA SER A 550 19.16 -13.45 17.83
C SER A 550 18.07 -12.78 18.66
N GLY A 551 17.32 -11.87 18.06
CA GLY A 551 16.23 -11.15 18.70
C GLY A 551 14.92 -11.94 18.69
N LYS A 552 13.90 -11.34 19.29
CA LYS A 552 12.53 -11.84 19.20
C LYS A 552 11.89 -11.44 17.88
N ALA A 553 11.28 -12.38 17.19
CA ALA A 553 10.48 -12.13 16.01
C ALA A 553 9.03 -11.77 16.40
N SER A 554 8.34 -11.05 15.53
CA SER A 554 6.90 -10.88 15.58
C SER A 554 6.31 -11.57 14.35
N VAL A 555 5.44 -12.55 14.54
CA VAL A 555 4.91 -13.38 13.46
C VAL A 555 3.41 -13.26 13.44
N SER A 556 2.84 -12.91 12.29
CA SER A 556 1.40 -12.91 12.08
C SER A 556 1.05 -13.84 10.93
N ALA A 557 0.12 -14.77 11.17
CA ALA A 557 -0.41 -15.69 10.17
C ALA A 557 -1.91 -15.44 9.98
N VAL A 558 -2.33 -15.16 8.74
CA VAL A 558 -3.73 -14.93 8.36
C VAL A 558 -4.15 -15.96 7.32
N GLY A 559 -5.21 -16.73 7.56
CA GLY A 559 -5.75 -17.69 6.59
C GLY A 559 -6.10 -19.05 7.18
N ASP A 560 -5.72 -20.13 6.47
CA ASP A 560 -5.88 -21.51 6.90
C ASP A 560 -4.85 -21.89 7.97
N LEU A 561 -5.24 -21.69 9.23
CA LEU A 561 -4.38 -21.92 10.40
C LEU A 561 -3.99 -23.39 10.61
N HIS A 562 -4.67 -24.34 9.96
CA HIS A 562 -4.31 -25.76 10.06
C HIS A 562 -3.06 -26.09 9.25
N VAL A 563 -2.84 -25.38 8.14
CA VAL A 563 -1.70 -25.61 7.23
C VAL A 563 -0.55 -24.65 7.49
N LEU A 564 -0.84 -23.42 7.92
CA LEU A 564 0.19 -22.42 8.18
C LEU A 564 1.06 -22.83 9.40
N PRO A 565 2.40 -22.72 9.29
CA PRO A 565 3.29 -23.16 10.36
C PRO A 565 3.23 -22.21 11.56
N PHE A 566 3.63 -22.69 12.74
CA PHE A 566 3.92 -21.83 13.88
C PHE A 566 5.31 -21.19 13.72
N ALA A 567 5.56 -20.10 14.46
CA ALA A 567 6.87 -19.45 14.43
C ALA A 567 7.99 -20.39 14.92
N THR A 568 7.68 -21.27 15.88
CA THR A 568 8.60 -22.31 16.35
C THR A 568 8.94 -23.34 15.28
N ASP A 569 8.00 -23.68 14.40
CA ASP A 569 8.18 -24.68 13.33
C ASP A 569 9.13 -24.19 12.23
N ILE A 570 9.27 -22.87 12.11
CA ILE A 570 10.20 -22.22 11.18
C ILE A 570 11.51 -21.79 11.86
N GLY A 571 11.70 -22.13 13.15
CA GLY A 571 12.95 -21.89 13.87
C GLY A 571 13.14 -20.45 14.36
N LEU A 572 12.06 -19.70 14.58
CA LEU A 572 12.10 -18.37 15.16
C LEU A 572 11.80 -18.40 16.65
N THR A 573 12.46 -17.50 17.39
CA THR A 573 12.12 -17.21 18.78
C THR A 573 11.24 -15.98 18.80
N VAL A 574 10.17 -16.02 19.59
CA VAL A 574 9.08 -15.05 19.54
C VAL A 574 8.90 -14.35 20.89
#